data_AF-A0A3D2RMR1-F1
#
_entry.id   AF-A0A3D2RMR1-F1
#
_cell.length_a   1.000
_cell.length_b   1.000
_cell.length_c   1.000
_cell.angle_alpha   90.00
_cell.angle_beta   90.00
_cell.angle_gamma   90.00
#
_symmetry.space_group_name_H-M   'P 1'
#
loop_
_entity.id
_entity.type
_entity.pdbx_description
1 polymer ?
#
loop_
_entity_poly.entity_id
_entity_poly.type
_entity_poly.pdbx_seq_one_letter_code
_entity_poly.pdbx_strand_id
1 'polypeptide(L)'
;MTDWLRSKLRTLGLIAGVFVGFGILVELLGYITWYLAPTNRDALEAAAELNRALTGLVRQQPELRTQAPAQLDVEPSPKVHRVTEWPVERERAFIEAPSFETLSESGHLPPVEERLPIDPLVVVPPDQMGPYGGTWRRCGTGPQDVGIFHHRFAYDGLVRWDPLVREVIPNLAVSWEVTDGGRTFTFQLRRGVRWSDGSLFTAHDILFWYDDVVQNTDLTPVVPVEYRVG
;
A
#
# COMPACT_ATOMS: atom_id res chain seq x y z
N MET A 1 -37.30 -26.65 -48.89
CA MET A 1 -36.64 -26.03 -47.72
C MET A 1 -35.62 -27.03 -47.18
N THR A 2 -34.33 -26.73 -47.28
CA THR A 2 -33.22 -27.71 -47.17
C THR A 2 -33.02 -28.21 -45.75
N ASP A 3 -32.55 -29.44 -45.58
CA ASP A 3 -32.30 -30.07 -44.27
C ASP A 3 -31.29 -29.29 -43.40
N TRP A 4 -30.43 -28.51 -44.05
CA TRP A 4 -29.54 -27.53 -43.41
C TRP A 4 -30.29 -26.48 -42.59
N LEU A 5 -31.39 -25.93 -43.14
CA LEU A 5 -32.19 -24.90 -42.46
C LEU A 5 -32.93 -25.49 -41.24
N ARG A 6 -33.45 -26.72 -41.37
CA ARG A 6 -34.10 -27.45 -40.27
C ARG A 6 -33.13 -27.78 -39.15
N SER A 7 -31.88 -28.15 -39.47
CA SER A 7 -30.84 -28.39 -38.48
C SER A 7 -30.48 -27.12 -37.70
N LYS A 8 -30.23 -25.99 -38.39
CA LYS A 8 -29.94 -24.71 -37.71
C LYS A 8 -31.08 -24.22 -36.82
N LEU A 9 -32.33 -24.33 -37.26
CA LEU A 9 -33.50 -23.93 -36.47
C LEU A 9 -33.66 -24.80 -35.21
N ARG A 10 -33.34 -26.11 -35.30
CA ARG A 10 -33.30 -27.00 -34.12
C ARG A 10 -32.21 -26.60 -33.14
N THR A 11 -30.99 -26.33 -33.62
CA THR A 11 -29.88 -25.90 -32.76
C THR A 11 -30.16 -24.56 -32.08
N LEU A 12 -30.71 -23.59 -32.79
CA LEU A 12 -31.11 -22.30 -32.22
C LEU A 12 -32.22 -22.45 -31.18
N GLY A 13 -33.22 -23.30 -31.42
CA GLY A 13 -34.25 -23.62 -30.43
C GLY A 13 -33.69 -24.28 -29.17
N LEU A 14 -32.68 -25.14 -29.32
CA LEU A 14 -32.01 -25.81 -28.20
C LEU A 14 -31.20 -24.81 -27.36
N ILE A 15 -30.46 -23.92 -28.02
CA ILE A 15 -29.71 -22.83 -27.35
C ILE A 15 -30.67 -21.91 -26.60
N ALA A 16 -31.77 -21.47 -27.24
CA ALA A 16 -32.77 -20.64 -26.60
C ALA A 16 -33.41 -21.34 -25.39
N GLY A 17 -33.69 -22.65 -25.49
CA GLY A 17 -34.18 -23.45 -24.37
C GLY A 17 -33.22 -23.50 -23.18
N VAL A 18 -31.92 -23.62 -23.44
CA VAL A 18 -30.89 -23.58 -22.37
C VAL A 18 -30.85 -22.22 -21.68
N PHE A 19 -30.88 -21.11 -22.44
CA PHE A 19 -30.87 -19.77 -21.85
C PHE A 19 -32.13 -19.46 -21.04
N VAL A 20 -33.30 -19.88 -21.51
CA VAL A 20 -34.56 -19.74 -20.77
C VAL A 20 -34.54 -20.61 -19.50
N GLY A 21 -34.08 -21.86 -19.61
CA GLY A 21 -33.93 -22.75 -18.45
C GLY A 21 -32.95 -22.20 -17.41
N PHE A 22 -31.82 -21.64 -17.85
CA PHE A 22 -30.85 -21.00 -16.96
C PHE A 22 -31.43 -19.75 -16.28
N GLY A 23 -32.16 -18.91 -17.02
CA GLY A 23 -32.83 -17.74 -16.44
C GLY A 23 -33.85 -18.12 -15.36
N ILE A 24 -34.67 -19.14 -15.62
CA ILE A 24 -35.63 -19.66 -14.63
C ILE A 24 -34.91 -20.24 -13.41
N LEU A 25 -33.81 -20.97 -13.60
CA LEU A 25 -33.01 -21.52 -12.51
C LEU A 25 -32.41 -20.41 -11.63
N VAL A 26 -31.86 -19.35 -12.23
CA VAL A 26 -31.29 -18.20 -11.50
C VAL A 26 -32.36 -17.48 -10.68
N GLU A 27 -33.54 -17.24 -11.25
CA GLU A 27 -34.68 -16.64 -10.54
C GLU A 27 -35.18 -17.53 -9.40
N LEU A 28 -35.33 -18.84 -9.63
CA LEU A 28 -35.70 -19.80 -8.59
C LEU A 28 -34.68 -19.83 -7.45
N LEU A 29 -33.39 -19.83 -7.78
CA LEU A 29 -32.32 -19.76 -6.78
C LEU A 29 -32.37 -18.44 -6.01
N GLY A 30 -32.56 -17.30 -6.68
CA GLY A 30 -32.73 -16.00 -6.02
C GLY A 30 -33.91 -15.99 -5.06
N TYR A 31 -35.06 -16.51 -5.49
CA TYR A 31 -36.27 -16.59 -4.69
C TYR A 31 -36.12 -17.53 -3.48
N ILE A 32 -35.52 -18.71 -3.68
CA ILE A 32 -35.21 -19.66 -2.60
C ILE A 32 -34.23 -19.02 -1.61
N THR A 33 -33.20 -18.35 -2.10
CA THR A 33 -32.21 -17.68 -1.24
C THR A 33 -32.86 -16.57 -0.44
N TRP A 34 -33.75 -15.76 -1.03
CA TRP A 34 -34.49 -14.71 -0.32
C TRP A 34 -35.38 -15.26 0.80
N TYR A 35 -36.06 -16.39 0.58
CA TYR A 35 -36.96 -16.99 1.58
C TYR A 35 -36.24 -17.86 2.62
N LEU A 36 -35.09 -18.43 2.28
CA LEU A 36 -34.25 -19.18 3.22
C LEU A 36 -33.26 -18.27 3.97
N ALA A 37 -32.97 -17.08 3.43
CA ALA A 37 -32.15 -16.11 4.11
C ALA A 37 -32.88 -15.61 5.37
N PRO A 38 -32.22 -15.67 6.53
CA PRO A 38 -32.80 -15.17 7.76
C PRO A 38 -33.01 -13.66 7.68
N THR A 39 -34.25 -13.22 7.45
CA THR A 39 -34.62 -11.80 7.41
C THR A 39 -35.09 -11.26 8.77
N ASN A 40 -35.33 -12.14 9.74
CA ASN A 40 -35.64 -11.75 11.11
C ASN A 40 -34.39 -11.76 12.01
N ARG A 41 -34.46 -10.97 13.08
CA ARG A 41 -33.35 -10.76 14.02
C ARG A 41 -32.87 -12.06 14.66
N ASP A 42 -33.79 -12.94 15.03
CA ASP A 42 -33.49 -14.19 15.75
C ASP A 42 -32.63 -15.13 14.88
N ALA A 43 -32.92 -15.21 13.59
CA ALA A 43 -32.19 -16.09 12.69
C ALA A 43 -30.83 -15.49 12.26
N LEU A 44 -30.68 -14.16 12.28
CA LEU A 44 -29.37 -13.50 12.19
C LEU A 44 -28.52 -13.75 13.44
N GLU A 45 -29.13 -13.73 14.63
CA GLU A 45 -28.44 -14.05 15.89
C GLU A 45 -27.98 -15.51 15.92
N ALA A 46 -28.82 -16.45 15.47
CA ALA A 46 -28.45 -17.86 15.32
C ALA A 46 -27.29 -18.09 14.32
N ALA A 47 -27.29 -17.38 13.19
CA ALA A 47 -26.18 -17.43 12.23
C ALA A 47 -24.89 -16.86 12.83
N ALA A 48 -24.98 -15.78 13.62
CA ALA A 48 -23.84 -15.20 14.34
C ALA A 48 -23.30 -16.13 15.44
N GLU A 49 -24.18 -16.91 16.09
CA GLU A 49 -23.79 -17.94 17.06
C GLU A 49 -23.08 -19.12 16.38
N LEU A 50 -23.61 -19.60 15.26
CA LEU A 50 -22.95 -20.64 14.47
C LEU A 50 -21.57 -20.18 14.02
N ASN A 51 -21.44 -18.95 13.53
CA ASN A 51 -20.15 -18.41 13.07
C ASN A 51 -19.16 -18.26 14.23
N ARG A 52 -19.62 -17.85 15.42
CA ARG A 52 -18.83 -17.84 16.66
C ARG A 52 -18.38 -19.25 17.07
N ALA A 53 -19.26 -20.24 16.97
CA ALA A 53 -18.95 -21.64 17.29
C ALA A 53 -17.94 -22.24 16.31
N LEU A 54 -18.10 -22.01 15.00
CA LEU A 54 -17.15 -22.44 13.97
C LEU A 54 -15.79 -21.77 14.15
N THR A 55 -15.76 -20.47 14.45
CA THR A 55 -14.51 -19.75 14.78
C THR A 55 -13.86 -20.30 16.05
N GLY A 56 -14.67 -20.68 17.05
CA GLY A 56 -14.22 -21.36 18.27
C GLY A 56 -13.58 -22.72 17.99
N LEU A 57 -14.16 -23.51 17.09
CA LEU A 57 -13.62 -24.81 16.67
C LEU A 57 -12.27 -24.67 15.96
N VAL A 58 -12.10 -23.64 15.12
CA VAL A 58 -10.80 -23.32 14.48
C VAL A 58 -9.74 -22.93 15.53
N ARG A 59 -10.12 -22.20 16.59
CA ARG A 59 -9.21 -21.87 17.70
C ARG A 59 -8.78 -23.07 18.55
N GLN A 60 -9.58 -24.14 18.57
CA GLN A 60 -9.34 -25.31 19.40
C GLN A 60 -8.45 -26.37 18.75
N GLN A 61 -8.04 -26.22 17.49
CA GLN A 61 -7.13 -27.15 16.81
C GLN A 61 -5.66 -26.86 17.18
N PRO A 62 -5.03 -27.62 18.09
CA PRO A 62 -3.69 -27.32 18.60
C PRO A 62 -2.61 -27.72 17.58
N GLU A 63 -2.87 -28.74 16.75
CA GLU A 63 -1.96 -29.25 15.73
C GLU A 63 -1.64 -28.26 14.60
N LEU A 64 -2.48 -27.24 14.36
CA LEU A 64 -2.20 -26.17 13.37
C LEU A 64 -1.45 -24.98 13.97
N ARG A 65 -1.19 -24.96 15.28
CA ARG A 65 -0.19 -24.05 15.87
C ARG A 65 1.19 -24.57 15.51
N THR A 66 1.63 -24.31 14.29
CA THR A 66 3.06 -24.31 13.98
C THR A 66 3.73 -23.47 15.05
N GLN A 67 4.76 -24.02 15.71
CA GLN A 67 5.43 -23.39 16.85
C GLN A 67 5.66 -21.91 16.59
N ALA A 68 4.85 -21.06 17.22
CA ALA A 68 5.08 -19.63 17.22
C ALA A 68 6.48 -19.45 17.83
N PRO A 69 7.36 -18.64 17.21
CA PRO A 69 8.66 -18.35 17.80
C PRO A 69 8.43 -17.85 19.23
N ALA A 70 9.28 -18.30 20.16
CA ALA A 70 9.21 -17.97 21.58
C ALA A 70 8.81 -16.51 21.76
N GLN A 71 7.74 -16.30 22.54
CA GLN A 71 7.21 -14.99 22.83
C GLN A 71 8.36 -14.17 23.43
N LEU A 72 8.85 -13.19 22.67
CA LEU A 72 9.87 -12.27 23.14
C LEU A 72 9.24 -11.50 24.29
N ASP A 73 9.65 -11.80 25.52
CA ASP A 73 9.27 -11.08 26.75
C ASP A 73 9.93 -9.69 26.76
N VAL A 74 9.62 -8.89 25.73
CA VAL A 74 9.99 -7.49 25.65
C VAL A 74 8.81 -6.71 26.24
N GLU A 75 9.01 -6.17 27.44
CA GLU A 75 8.18 -5.10 28.00
C GLU A 75 7.91 -4.05 26.90
N PRO A 76 6.65 -3.74 26.55
CA PRO A 76 6.36 -2.78 25.49
C PRO A 76 6.76 -1.38 25.97
N SER A 77 7.97 -0.95 25.61
CA SER A 77 8.37 0.44 25.76
C SER A 77 7.59 1.28 24.73
N PRO A 78 6.86 2.34 25.12
CA PRO A 78 6.21 3.24 24.17
C PRO A 78 7.23 4.23 23.58
N LYS A 79 8.49 3.80 23.42
CA LYS A 79 9.51 4.60 22.75
C LYS A 79 9.27 4.42 21.26
N VAL A 80 8.77 5.48 20.63
CA VAL A 80 8.66 5.57 19.18
C VAL A 80 9.80 6.41 18.62
N HIS A 81 10.16 6.16 17.36
CA HIS A 81 11.13 7.02 16.68
C HIS A 81 10.61 8.45 16.59
N ARG A 82 11.52 9.42 16.46
CA ARG A 82 11.17 10.81 16.19
C ARG A 82 11.79 11.25 14.88
N VAL A 83 11.16 12.22 14.24
CA VAL A 83 11.65 12.83 13.01
C VAL A 83 11.92 14.30 13.30
N THR A 84 13.09 14.78 12.90
CA THR A 84 13.55 16.15 13.11
C THR A 84 14.26 16.66 11.86
N GLU A 85 14.40 17.98 11.74
CA GLU A 85 15.18 18.59 10.66
C GLU A 85 16.68 18.60 10.95
N TRP A 86 17.48 18.68 9.89
CA TRP A 86 18.93 18.80 10.02
C TRP A 86 19.31 20.15 10.68
N PRO A 87 20.09 20.16 11.77
CA PRO A 87 20.51 21.40 12.40
C PRO A 87 21.53 22.15 11.54
N VAL A 88 21.30 23.45 11.33
CA VAL A 88 22.10 24.30 10.43
C VAL A 88 23.56 24.40 10.87
N GLU A 89 23.83 24.30 12.17
CA GLU A 89 25.17 24.41 12.75
C GLU A 89 25.97 23.10 12.70
N ARG A 90 25.34 21.99 12.31
CA ARG A 90 25.97 20.67 12.34
C ARG A 90 26.79 20.42 11.08
N GLU A 91 28.05 20.06 11.29
CA GLU A 91 28.95 19.64 10.23
C GLU A 91 28.38 18.46 9.44
N ARG A 92 28.49 18.51 8.12
CA ARG A 92 28.03 17.46 7.19
C ARG A 92 29.06 16.33 7.10
N ALA A 93 29.21 15.61 8.20
CA ALA A 93 29.97 14.36 8.27
C ALA A 93 29.00 13.19 8.48
N PHE A 94 29.00 12.22 7.57
CA PHE A 94 28.08 11.08 7.61
C PHE A 94 28.82 9.75 7.65
N ILE A 95 28.11 8.73 8.12
CA ILE A 95 28.54 7.35 8.06
C ILE A 95 27.61 6.66 7.06
N GLU A 96 28.14 5.72 6.29
CA GLU A 96 27.37 4.93 5.35
C GLU A 96 27.54 3.43 5.59
N ALA A 97 26.74 2.63 4.88
CA ALA A 97 26.87 1.18 4.96
C ALA A 97 28.23 0.74 4.39
N PRO A 98 28.93 -0.24 5.00
CA PRO A 98 30.25 -0.69 4.53
C PRO A 98 30.28 -1.14 3.06
N SER A 99 29.16 -1.68 2.56
CA SER A 99 29.02 -2.07 1.16
C SER A 99 29.06 -0.87 0.20
N PHE A 100 28.62 0.31 0.64
CA PHE A 100 28.68 1.53 -0.14
C PHE A 100 30.01 2.26 0.02
N GLU A 101 30.62 2.21 1.21
CA GLU A 101 31.97 2.74 1.43
C GLU A 101 32.98 2.14 0.44
N THR A 102 32.95 0.81 0.25
CA THR A 102 33.80 0.12 -0.75
C THR A 102 33.55 0.64 -2.19
N LEU A 103 32.30 1.00 -2.52
CA LEU A 103 31.96 1.54 -3.84
C LEU A 103 32.39 3.00 -3.99
N SER A 104 32.29 3.79 -2.92
CA SER A 104 32.76 5.17 -2.84
C SER A 104 34.29 5.22 -3.02
N GLU A 105 35.03 4.40 -2.30
CA GLU A 105 36.49 4.31 -2.37
C GLU A 105 37.00 3.86 -3.74
N SER A 106 36.27 2.94 -4.40
CA SER A 106 36.61 2.46 -5.74
C SER A 106 36.15 3.41 -6.87
N GLY A 107 35.51 4.53 -6.54
CA GLY A 107 35.04 5.55 -7.49
C GLY A 107 33.79 5.16 -8.29
N HIS A 108 33.12 4.06 -7.92
CA HIS A 108 31.87 3.63 -8.58
C HIS A 108 30.63 4.34 -8.01
N LEU A 109 30.77 5.01 -6.87
CA LEU A 109 29.71 5.78 -6.22
C LEU A 109 30.28 7.11 -5.70
N PRO A 110 29.55 8.23 -5.79
CA PRO A 110 29.98 9.46 -5.12
C PRO A 110 29.99 9.30 -3.59
N PRO A 111 30.80 10.08 -2.86
CA PRO A 111 30.78 10.13 -1.40
C PRO A 111 29.38 10.39 -0.83
N VAL A 112 29.12 9.94 0.39
CA VAL A 112 27.79 10.05 1.04
C VAL A 112 27.33 11.50 1.19
N GLU A 113 28.25 12.44 1.44
CA GLU A 113 27.99 13.88 1.56
C GLU A 113 27.42 14.48 0.27
N GLU A 114 27.83 13.97 -0.89
CA GLU A 114 27.39 14.43 -2.21
C GLU A 114 26.08 13.77 -2.64
N ARG A 115 25.79 12.58 -2.12
CA ARG A 115 24.53 11.86 -2.38
C ARG A 115 23.38 12.35 -1.52
N LEU A 116 23.66 12.74 -0.27
CA LEU A 116 22.63 13.21 0.63
C LEU A 116 22.15 14.63 0.27
N PRO A 117 20.86 14.94 0.52
CA PRO A 117 20.34 16.30 0.44
C PRO A 117 21.15 17.28 1.31
N ILE A 118 21.04 18.57 1.01
CA ILE A 118 21.71 19.64 1.77
C ILE A 118 21.28 19.59 3.24
N ASP A 119 19.99 19.43 3.45
CA ASP A 119 19.29 19.30 4.71
C ASP A 119 18.65 17.92 4.75
N PRO A 120 19.35 16.83 5.13
CA PRO A 120 18.72 15.51 5.16
C PRO A 120 17.72 15.37 6.31
N LEU A 121 16.65 14.60 6.12
CA LEU A 121 15.71 14.28 7.19
C LEU A 121 16.42 13.47 8.29
N VAL A 122 16.28 13.88 9.55
CA VAL A 122 16.91 13.19 10.69
C VAL A 122 15.88 12.32 11.39
N VAL A 123 16.13 11.01 11.40
CA VAL A 123 15.32 10.05 12.15
C VAL A 123 16.09 9.64 13.40
N VAL A 124 15.48 9.85 14.57
CA VAL A 124 16.01 9.46 15.88
C VAL A 124 15.35 8.15 16.30
N PRO A 125 16.08 7.02 16.33
CA PRO A 125 15.53 5.74 16.76
C PRO A 125 15.09 5.77 18.24
N PRO A 126 14.10 4.94 18.63
CA PRO A 126 13.59 4.92 19.98
C PRO A 126 14.57 4.34 21.02
N ASP A 127 15.34 3.33 20.62
CA ASP A 127 16.16 2.54 21.54
C ASP A 127 17.65 2.82 21.36
N GLN A 128 18.17 2.59 20.17
CA GLN A 128 19.58 2.74 19.85
C GLN A 128 19.80 3.01 18.36
N MET A 129 20.97 3.53 18.02
CA MET A 129 21.42 3.57 16.63
C MET A 129 21.57 2.13 16.10
N GLY A 130 20.96 1.85 14.95
CA GLY A 130 20.99 0.53 14.33
C GLY A 130 22.33 0.26 13.64
N PRO A 131 22.89 -0.96 13.74
CA PRO A 131 24.05 -1.34 12.94
C PRO A 131 23.66 -1.50 11.46
N TYR A 132 24.63 -1.31 10.56
CA TYR A 132 24.44 -1.59 9.14
C TYR A 132 24.50 -3.09 8.83
N GLY A 133 23.81 -3.49 7.76
CA GLY A 133 23.94 -4.81 7.13
C GLY A 133 22.82 -5.81 7.46
N GLY A 134 23.03 -7.04 6.98
CA GLY A 134 22.06 -8.13 7.08
C GLY A 134 21.07 -8.20 5.91
N THR A 135 20.29 -9.28 5.88
CA THR A 135 19.24 -9.49 4.86
C THR A 135 17.91 -9.69 5.56
N TRP A 136 16.97 -8.77 5.32
CA TRP A 136 15.62 -8.92 5.84
C TRP A 136 14.82 -9.91 4.99
N ARG A 137 14.67 -11.14 5.49
CA ARG A 137 13.88 -12.18 4.82
C ARG A 137 12.40 -11.98 5.13
N ARG A 138 11.59 -11.83 4.09
CA ARG A 138 10.12 -11.72 4.16
C ARG A 138 9.46 -12.78 3.27
N CYS A 139 8.21 -13.11 3.56
CA CYS A 139 7.38 -13.98 2.72
C CYS A 139 6.18 -13.19 2.16
N GLY A 140 5.80 -13.53 0.94
CA GLY A 140 4.52 -13.17 0.33
C GLY A 140 3.85 -14.47 -0.12
N THR A 141 2.54 -14.52 0.01
CA THR A 141 1.69 -15.69 -0.28
C THR A 141 1.11 -15.68 -1.68
N GLY A 142 1.19 -14.54 -2.38
CA GLY A 142 0.77 -14.40 -3.76
C GLY A 142 0.88 -12.96 -4.28
N PRO A 143 0.46 -12.70 -5.54
CA PRO A 143 0.55 -11.38 -6.17
C PRO A 143 -0.16 -10.26 -5.40
N GLN A 144 -1.20 -10.57 -4.62
CA GLN A 144 -1.89 -9.60 -3.75
C GLN A 144 -0.95 -8.99 -2.69
N ASP A 145 0.11 -9.68 -2.30
CA ASP A 145 1.09 -9.18 -1.33
C ASP A 145 2.12 -8.23 -1.97
N VAL A 146 2.12 -8.06 -3.30
CA VAL A 146 3.01 -7.12 -3.99
C VAL A 146 2.78 -5.68 -3.50
N GLY A 147 1.53 -5.33 -3.17
CA GLY A 147 1.20 -4.02 -2.60
C GLY A 147 1.92 -3.74 -1.28
N ILE A 148 2.30 -4.77 -0.50
CA ILE A 148 3.11 -4.58 0.72
C ILE A 148 4.46 -3.95 0.38
N PHE A 149 5.09 -4.35 -0.72
CA PHE A 149 6.39 -3.80 -1.10
C PHE A 149 6.27 -2.33 -1.52
N HIS A 150 5.29 -2.02 -2.37
CA HIS A 150 5.05 -0.66 -2.82
C HIS A 150 4.69 0.27 -1.66
N HIS A 151 3.69 -0.10 -0.85
CA HIS A 151 3.13 0.80 0.16
C HIS A 151 3.92 0.85 1.47
N ARG A 152 4.79 -0.13 1.76
CA ARG A 152 5.51 -0.19 3.06
C ARG A 152 7.02 -0.05 2.95
N PHE A 153 7.64 -0.29 1.81
CA PHE A 153 9.11 -0.21 1.68
C PHE A 153 9.59 0.81 0.66
N ALA A 154 8.79 1.12 -0.36
CA ALA A 154 9.25 1.92 -1.50
C ALA A 154 8.62 3.33 -1.57
N TYR A 155 7.65 3.65 -0.73
CA TYR A 155 6.90 4.89 -0.82
C TYR A 155 7.43 5.95 0.14
N ASP A 156 7.90 7.08 -0.42
CA ASP A 156 8.22 8.30 0.32
C ASP A 156 7.28 9.42 -0.12
N GLY A 157 6.38 9.84 0.78
CA GLY A 157 5.47 10.95 0.54
C GLY A 157 6.14 12.32 0.75
N LEU A 158 5.46 13.40 0.34
CA LEU A 158 5.86 14.78 0.69
C LEU A 158 5.89 14.99 2.20
N VAL A 159 4.89 14.43 2.87
CA VAL A 159 4.73 14.43 4.32
C VAL A 159 4.37 13.02 4.78
N ARG A 160 4.44 12.77 6.08
CA ARG A 160 4.07 11.47 6.67
C ARG A 160 3.36 11.67 8.01
N TRP A 161 2.71 10.62 8.50
CA TRP A 161 2.22 10.59 9.87
C TRP A 161 3.37 10.36 10.85
N ASP A 162 3.27 10.97 12.03
CA ASP A 162 4.09 10.55 13.18
C ASP A 162 3.73 9.10 13.57
N PRO A 163 4.59 8.41 14.33
CA PRO A 163 4.40 6.99 14.64
C PRO A 163 3.11 6.68 15.41
N LEU A 164 2.51 7.68 16.05
CA LEU A 164 1.28 7.55 16.84
C LEU A 164 0.05 8.15 16.13
N VAL A 165 0.20 8.59 14.87
CA VAL A 165 -0.89 9.10 14.01
C VAL A 165 -1.66 10.26 14.65
N ARG A 166 -0.93 11.16 15.28
CA ARG A 166 -1.38 12.37 15.96
C ARG A 166 -1.20 13.61 15.08
N GLU A 167 -0.12 13.65 14.31
CA GLU A 167 0.22 14.81 13.50
C GLU A 167 0.90 14.43 12.19
N VAL A 168 0.80 15.35 11.24
CA VAL A 168 1.52 15.27 9.96
C VAL A 168 2.88 15.93 10.15
N ILE A 169 3.94 15.21 9.78
CA ILE A 169 5.34 15.62 9.93
C ILE A 169 6.07 15.67 8.57
N PRO A 170 7.16 16.44 8.46
CA PRO A 170 7.98 16.54 7.25
C PRO A 170 8.51 15.19 6.73
N ASN A 171 8.72 15.12 5.41
CA ASN A 171 9.44 14.02 4.75
C ASN A 171 10.26 14.58 3.57
N LEU A 172 9.80 14.41 2.32
CA LEU A 172 10.40 15.04 1.14
C LEU A 172 10.15 16.55 1.08
N ALA A 173 9.05 17.03 1.67
CA ALA A 173 8.82 18.44 1.92
C ALA A 173 9.28 18.82 3.33
N VAL A 174 9.99 19.93 3.45
CA VAL A 174 10.49 20.49 4.74
C VAL A 174 9.41 21.28 5.46
N SER A 175 8.46 21.86 4.71
CA SER A 175 7.32 22.60 5.25
C SER A 175 6.21 22.66 4.21
N TRP A 176 5.01 22.99 4.66
CA TRP A 176 3.88 23.28 3.78
C TRP A 176 3.02 24.38 4.37
N GLU A 177 2.34 25.10 3.49
CA GLU A 177 1.37 26.13 3.83
C GLU A 177 0.02 25.78 3.22
N VAL A 178 -1.04 26.03 3.99
CA VAL A 178 -2.42 25.82 3.55
C VAL A 178 -3.15 27.16 3.59
N THR A 179 -3.57 27.64 2.43
CA THR A 179 -4.25 28.93 2.25
C THR A 179 -5.62 28.75 1.60
N ASP A 180 -6.33 29.87 1.38
CA ASP A 180 -7.61 29.92 0.67
C ASP A 180 -8.71 29.02 1.26
N GLY A 181 -8.72 28.89 2.58
CA GLY A 181 -9.68 28.05 3.31
C GLY A 181 -9.49 26.55 3.05
N GLY A 182 -8.26 26.11 2.76
CA GLY A 182 -7.95 24.70 2.50
C GLY A 182 -8.01 24.32 1.03
N ARG A 183 -7.91 25.29 0.11
CA ARG A 183 -7.93 25.04 -1.34
C ARG A 183 -6.55 25.04 -1.97
N THR A 184 -5.60 25.75 -1.36
CA THR A 184 -4.25 25.90 -1.89
C THR A 184 -3.26 25.32 -0.89
N PHE A 185 -2.44 24.38 -1.35
CA PHE A 185 -1.37 23.75 -0.59
C PHE A 185 -0.05 24.05 -1.28
N THR A 186 0.86 24.72 -0.57
CA THR A 186 2.21 25.02 -1.08
C THR A 186 3.22 24.20 -0.29
N PHE A 187 3.95 23.30 -0.96
CA PHE A 187 4.99 22.48 -0.34
C PHE A 187 6.37 23.02 -0.68
N GLN A 188 7.23 23.14 0.32
CA GLN A 188 8.65 23.44 0.13
C GLN A 188 9.43 22.14 0.14
N LEU A 189 10.05 21.79 -1.00
CA LEU A 189 10.80 20.54 -1.14
C LEU A 189 12.21 20.65 -0.55
N ARG A 190 12.67 19.54 0.02
CA ARG A 190 14.05 19.36 0.49
C ARG A 190 15.02 19.48 -0.69
N ARG A 191 16.13 20.21 -0.50
CA ARG A 191 17.02 20.55 -1.63
C ARG A 191 18.11 19.50 -1.82
N GLY A 192 18.35 19.14 -3.08
CA GLY A 192 19.39 18.18 -3.46
C GLY A 192 18.99 16.72 -3.22
N VAL A 193 17.69 16.44 -3.06
CA VAL A 193 17.18 15.07 -3.12
C VAL A 193 17.45 14.49 -4.50
N ARG A 194 17.85 13.22 -4.54
CA ARG A 194 18.15 12.49 -5.76
C ARG A 194 17.35 11.20 -5.81
N TRP A 195 16.96 10.79 -7.01
CA TRP A 195 16.51 9.44 -7.29
C TRP A 195 17.65 8.44 -7.08
N SER A 196 17.33 7.15 -6.99
CA SER A 196 18.32 6.10 -6.75
C SER A 196 19.38 5.97 -7.85
N ASP A 197 19.11 6.49 -9.04
CA ASP A 197 20.07 6.56 -10.15
C ASP A 197 20.98 7.80 -10.11
N GLY A 198 20.75 8.70 -9.15
CA GLY A 198 21.50 9.94 -8.95
C GLY A 198 20.90 11.18 -9.62
N SER A 199 19.87 11.05 -10.45
CA SER A 199 19.16 12.19 -11.04
C SER A 199 18.49 13.05 -9.96
N LEU A 200 18.37 14.36 -10.18
CA LEU A 200 17.78 15.26 -9.19
C LEU A 200 16.27 15.09 -9.13
N PHE A 201 15.73 15.00 -7.92
CA PHE A 201 14.29 15.05 -7.67
C PHE A 201 13.85 16.50 -7.48
N THR A 202 12.79 16.91 -8.19
CA THR A 202 12.28 18.28 -8.21
C THR A 202 10.75 18.30 -8.25
N ALA A 203 10.17 19.50 -8.16
CA ALA A 203 8.73 19.67 -8.36
C ALA A 203 8.25 19.24 -9.76
N HIS A 204 9.13 19.21 -10.77
CA HIS A 204 8.77 18.77 -12.12
C HIS A 204 8.45 17.28 -12.17
N ASP A 205 9.08 16.46 -11.33
CA ASP A 205 8.77 15.03 -11.24
C ASP A 205 7.34 14.81 -10.72
N ILE A 206 6.89 15.65 -9.79
CA ILE A 206 5.52 15.63 -9.25
C ILE A 206 4.53 16.12 -10.30
N LEU A 207 4.86 17.20 -11.02
CA LEU A 207 4.03 17.73 -12.10
C LEU A 207 3.89 16.72 -13.24
N PHE A 208 4.99 16.09 -13.66
CA PHE A 208 4.96 15.02 -14.66
C PHE A 208 4.03 13.88 -14.22
N TRP A 209 4.15 13.42 -12.98
CA TRP A 209 3.25 12.39 -12.45
C TRP A 209 1.77 12.85 -12.47
N TYR A 210 1.50 14.10 -12.10
CA TYR A 210 0.13 14.60 -12.08
C TYR A 210 -0.42 14.81 -13.50
N ASP A 211 0.24 15.64 -14.31
CA ASP A 211 -0.22 16.10 -15.62
C ASP A 211 -0.15 14.99 -16.69
N ASP A 212 0.97 14.25 -16.77
CA ASP A 212 1.23 13.33 -17.87
C ASP A 212 0.87 11.87 -17.56
N VAL A 213 0.69 11.53 -16.27
CA VAL A 213 0.33 10.16 -15.84
C VAL A 213 -1.07 10.11 -15.26
N VAL A 214 -1.38 10.88 -14.23
CA VAL A 214 -2.68 10.83 -13.54
C VAL A 214 -3.80 11.42 -14.39
N GLN A 215 -3.57 12.57 -15.04
CA GLN A 215 -4.57 13.19 -15.92
C GLN A 215 -4.63 12.58 -17.32
N ASN A 216 -3.64 11.76 -17.70
CA ASN A 216 -3.63 11.08 -18.99
C ASN A 216 -4.56 9.87 -18.96
N THR A 217 -5.72 9.96 -19.62
CA THR A 217 -6.73 8.90 -19.63
C THR A 217 -6.33 7.64 -20.38
N ASP A 218 -5.30 7.68 -21.23
CA ASP A 218 -4.78 6.48 -21.90
C ASP A 218 -3.98 5.61 -20.91
N LEU A 219 -3.30 6.25 -19.94
CA LEU A 219 -2.54 5.59 -18.89
C LEU A 219 -3.38 5.33 -17.64
N THR A 220 -4.23 6.29 -17.27
CA THR A 220 -5.11 6.28 -16.09
C THR A 220 -6.57 6.46 -16.53
N PRO A 221 -7.24 5.39 -17.03
CA PRO A 221 -8.61 5.49 -17.56
C PRO A 221 -9.65 5.96 -16.53
N VAL A 222 -9.37 5.74 -15.25
CA VAL A 222 -10.22 6.19 -14.14
C VAL A 222 -9.40 7.11 -13.25
N VAL A 223 -9.50 8.41 -13.49
CA VAL A 223 -8.84 9.42 -12.65
C VAL A 223 -9.42 9.36 -11.23
N PRO A 224 -8.58 9.18 -10.20
CA PRO A 224 -9.02 9.18 -8.80
C PRO A 224 -9.74 10.48 -8.43
N VAL A 225 -10.73 10.40 -7.55
CA VAL A 225 -11.62 11.53 -7.24
C VAL A 225 -10.86 12.71 -6.64
N GLU A 226 -9.79 12.44 -5.92
CA GLU A 226 -8.92 13.41 -5.26
C GLU A 226 -8.14 14.27 -6.25
N TYR A 227 -7.95 13.79 -7.49
CA TYR A 227 -7.18 14.46 -8.53
C TYR A 227 -8.06 14.98 -9.67
N ARG A 228 -9.38 14.81 -9.60
CA ARG A 228 -10.28 15.39 -10.61
C ARG A 228 -10.31 16.89 -10.45
N VAL A 229 -10.08 17.60 -11.56
CA VAL A 229 -10.33 19.04 -11.62
C VAL A 229 -11.85 19.22 -11.51
N GLY A 230 -12.28 20.00 -10.50
CA GLY A 230 -13.68 20.32 -10.24
C GLY A 230 -14.26 21.36 -11.20
#